data_AF-A0A0R0HGW3-F1
#
_entry.id   AF-A0A0R0HGW3-F1
#
_cell.length_a   1.000
_cell.length_b   1.000
_cell.length_c   1.000
_cell.angle_alpha   90.00
_cell.angle_beta   90.00
_cell.angle_gamma   90.00
#
_symmetry.space_group_name_H-M   'P 1'
#
loop_
_entity.id
_entity.type
_entity.pdbx_description
1 polymer ?
#
loop_
_entity_poly.entity_id
_entity_poly.type
_entity_poly.pdbx_seq_one_letter_code
_entity_poly.pdbx_strand_id
1 'polypeptide(L)'
;MDADEAMSRETNEVEFMGLGATAIDLEEPSSNTKGKRQGSTSSGTHPHKRKMGEKEGIAASLDKMANSFNRMVEKMDGKVDDEDIQEVLRETSLIPDLNRQQWAKAIKWLADDPKQLAIVKALPIHQKTNYVLTHLGE
;
A
#
# COMPACT_ATOMS: atom_id res chain seq x y z
N MET A 1 19.62 34.79 -47.26
CA MET A 1 18.75 34.13 -46.27
C MET A 1 19.46 32.84 -45.92
N ASP A 2 20.38 32.90 -44.96
CA ASP A 2 21.13 31.73 -44.51
C ASP A 2 20.46 31.28 -43.22
N ALA A 3 19.69 30.19 -43.34
CA ALA A 3 18.89 29.59 -42.29
C ALA A 3 19.51 28.24 -41.95
N ASP A 4 20.56 28.24 -41.14
CA ASP A 4 21.08 27.05 -40.47
C ASP A 4 21.64 27.46 -39.10
N GLU A 5 20.77 27.97 -38.24
CA GLU A 5 21.04 28.07 -36.80
C GLU A 5 20.65 26.73 -36.16
N ALA A 6 21.58 25.77 -36.25
CA ALA A 6 21.44 24.47 -35.62
C ALA A 6 21.52 24.64 -34.09
N MET A 7 20.38 24.56 -33.43
CA MET A 7 20.30 24.56 -31.97
C MET A 7 20.96 23.29 -31.39
N SER A 8 22.12 23.48 -30.77
CA SER A 8 22.80 22.49 -29.95
C SER A 8 21.88 22.00 -28.83
N ARG A 9 21.53 20.70 -28.87
CA ARG A 9 20.87 20.01 -27.77
C ARG A 9 21.94 19.57 -26.78
N GLU A 10 21.94 20.20 -25.62
CA GLU A 10 22.73 19.81 -24.44
C GLU A 10 22.19 18.49 -23.89
N THR A 11 23.02 17.44 -23.90
CA THR A 11 22.71 16.13 -23.34
C THR A 11 23.17 16.08 -21.88
N ASN A 12 22.21 16.11 -20.95
CA ASN A 12 22.50 15.91 -19.53
C ASN A 12 22.83 14.43 -19.26
N GLU A 13 24.11 14.13 -19.14
CA GLU A 13 24.61 12.85 -18.62
C GLU A 13 24.41 12.84 -17.10
N VAL A 14 23.45 12.05 -16.63
CA VAL A 14 23.28 11.78 -15.19
C VAL A 14 24.24 10.66 -14.80
N GLU A 15 25.38 11.02 -14.21
CA GLU A 15 26.28 10.08 -13.55
C GLU A 15 25.55 9.41 -12.36
N PHE A 16 25.31 8.11 -12.49
CA PHE A 16 24.76 7.29 -11.43
C PHE A 16 25.86 7.00 -10.39
N MET A 17 25.96 7.86 -9.37
CA MET A 17 26.87 7.66 -8.25
C MET A 17 26.50 6.40 -7.45
N GLY A 18 27.53 5.58 -7.22
CA GLY A 18 27.45 4.23 -6.68
C GLY A 18 26.68 4.07 -5.37
N LEU A 19 25.88 3.00 -5.32
CA LEU A 19 25.49 2.34 -4.07
C LEU A 19 26.46 1.18 -3.85
N GLY A 20 27.27 1.33 -2.79
CA GLY A 20 28.40 0.47 -2.46
C GLY A 20 28.03 -0.99 -2.22
N ALA A 21 28.85 -1.87 -2.77
CA ALA A 21 28.85 -3.29 -2.49
C ALA A 21 29.31 -3.55 -1.05
N THR A 22 28.37 -3.69 -0.11
CA THR A 22 28.68 -4.24 1.21
C THR A 22 28.79 -5.76 1.09
N ALA A 23 30.02 -6.26 0.97
CA ALA A 23 30.32 -7.67 1.15
C ALA A 23 30.02 -8.06 2.61
N ILE A 24 28.94 -8.81 2.83
CA ILE A 24 28.61 -9.42 4.11
C ILE A 24 29.38 -10.74 4.23
N ASP A 25 30.46 -10.68 5.00
CA ASP A 25 31.30 -11.80 5.40
C ASP A 25 30.51 -12.72 6.35
N LEU A 26 30.29 -13.96 5.92
CA LEU A 26 29.62 -15.02 6.69
C LEU A 26 30.70 -15.79 7.46
N GLU A 27 31.16 -15.26 8.60
CA GLU A 27 32.02 -16.00 9.50
C GLU A 27 31.26 -17.19 10.12
N GLU A 28 31.83 -18.37 9.94
CA GLU A 28 31.39 -19.67 10.43
C GLU A 28 31.70 -19.79 11.94
N PRO A 29 30.71 -19.96 12.83
CA PRO A 29 30.99 -20.07 14.26
C PRO A 29 31.55 -21.46 14.57
N SER A 30 32.85 -21.47 14.86
CA SER A 30 33.61 -22.62 15.31
C SER A 30 33.10 -23.19 16.64
N SER A 31 33.26 -24.51 16.71
CA SER A 31 33.06 -25.42 17.82
C SER A 31 33.65 -24.97 19.16
N ASN A 32 32.87 -25.05 20.23
CA ASN A 32 33.40 -25.17 21.60
C ASN A 32 32.82 -26.38 22.33
N THR A 33 33.75 -27.15 22.87
CA THR A 33 33.63 -28.47 23.46
C THR A 33 33.26 -28.44 24.95
N LYS A 34 32.69 -29.57 25.41
CA LYS A 34 32.94 -30.24 26.72
C LYS A 34 32.12 -29.76 27.94
N GLY A 35 31.20 -30.62 28.36
CA GLY A 35 30.49 -30.49 29.65
C GLY A 35 29.45 -31.57 29.92
N LYS A 36 29.87 -32.83 30.03
CA LYS A 36 29.03 -33.99 30.37
C LYS A 36 28.98 -34.15 31.89
N ARG A 37 27.84 -33.88 32.55
CA ARG A 37 27.34 -34.66 33.70
C ARG A 37 25.97 -34.19 34.23
N GLN A 38 25.03 -35.12 34.07
CA GLN A 38 24.03 -35.58 35.04
C GLN A 38 22.97 -34.61 35.60
N GLY A 39 21.73 -34.93 35.22
CA GLY A 39 20.69 -35.18 36.22
C GLY A 39 19.80 -33.99 36.52
N SER A 40 18.68 -33.88 35.81
CA SER A 40 17.38 -33.68 36.43
C SER A 40 16.28 -34.01 35.43
N THR A 41 15.47 -34.96 35.86
CA THR A 41 14.18 -35.33 35.30
C THR A 41 13.25 -34.12 35.24
N SER A 42 12.69 -33.79 34.08
CA SER A 42 11.29 -33.37 34.02
C SER A 42 10.71 -33.61 32.63
N SER A 43 9.57 -34.29 32.66
CA SER A 43 8.46 -34.35 31.70
C SER A 43 8.62 -33.65 30.36
N GLY A 44 8.34 -34.43 29.31
CA GLY A 44 8.32 -34.00 27.92
C GLY A 44 7.65 -32.66 27.71
N THR A 45 8.46 -31.66 27.39
CA THR A 45 7.96 -30.46 26.73
C THR A 45 7.92 -30.79 25.26
N HIS A 46 6.70 -31.00 24.77
CA HIS A 46 6.37 -31.12 23.36
C HIS A 46 7.17 -30.07 22.58
N PRO A 47 8.08 -30.42 21.66
CA PRO A 47 8.70 -29.43 20.82
C PRO A 47 7.57 -28.77 20.05
N HIS A 48 7.32 -27.49 20.35
CA HIS A 48 6.60 -26.62 19.47
C HIS A 48 7.24 -26.80 18.10
N LYS A 49 6.55 -27.53 17.22
CA LYS A 49 6.86 -27.54 15.80
C LYS A 49 6.81 -26.08 15.41
N ARG A 50 8.00 -25.48 15.26
CA ARG A 50 8.15 -24.18 14.61
C ARG A 50 7.38 -24.32 13.32
N LYS A 51 6.28 -23.58 13.23
CA LYS A 51 5.44 -23.54 12.05
C LYS A 51 6.34 -23.01 10.95
N MET A 52 6.86 -23.93 10.14
CA MET A 52 7.56 -23.68 8.91
C MET A 52 6.55 -23.02 7.98
N GLY A 53 6.40 -21.71 8.11
CA GLY A 53 5.33 -20.99 7.45
C GLY A 53 5.73 -19.55 7.34
N GLU A 54 6.71 -19.29 6.47
CA GLU A 54 6.97 -18.00 5.80
C GLU A 54 8.28 -18.13 5.02
N LYS A 55 8.26 -19.00 4.00
CA LYS A 55 9.05 -18.78 2.80
C LYS A 55 8.04 -18.59 1.69
N GLU A 56 7.27 -17.51 1.71
CA GLU A 56 6.75 -17.00 0.44
C GLU A 56 8.01 -16.75 -0.38
N GLY A 57 8.28 -17.67 -1.31
CA GLY A 57 9.51 -17.64 -2.09
C GLY A 57 9.61 -16.33 -2.85
N ILE A 58 10.82 -15.95 -3.25
CA ILE A 58 11.08 -14.74 -4.04
C ILE A 58 10.06 -14.58 -5.20
N ALA A 59 9.63 -15.70 -5.81
CA ALA A 59 8.55 -15.75 -6.80
C ALA A 59 7.20 -15.19 -6.31
N ALA A 60 6.71 -15.58 -5.12
CA ALA A 60 5.46 -15.07 -4.57
C ALA A 60 5.54 -13.57 -4.25
N SER A 61 6.70 -13.10 -3.77
CA SER A 61 6.94 -11.68 -3.56
C SER A 61 6.98 -10.90 -4.89
N LEU A 62 7.60 -11.46 -5.94
CA LEU A 62 7.61 -10.89 -7.28
C LEU A 62 6.19 -10.80 -7.86
N ASP A 63 5.38 -11.86 -7.71
CA ASP A 63 3.99 -11.87 -8.15
C ASP A 63 3.17 -10.78 -7.42
N LYS A 64 3.36 -10.61 -6.10
CA LYS A 64 2.74 -9.52 -5.34
C LYS A 64 3.16 -8.14 -5.86
N MET A 65 4.44 -7.94 -6.16
CA MET A 65 4.94 -6.68 -6.71
C MET A 65 4.38 -6.40 -8.10
N ALA A 66 4.38 -7.40 -9.00
CA ALA A 66 3.80 -7.28 -10.33
C ALA A 66 2.31 -6.92 -10.27
N ASN A 67 1.54 -7.57 -9.39
CA ASN A 67 0.13 -7.24 -9.16
C ASN A 67 -0.03 -5.82 -8.60
N SER A 68 0.87 -5.38 -7.71
CA SER A 68 0.84 -4.01 -7.19
C SER A 68 1.16 -2.96 -8.26
N PHE A 69 2.08 -3.27 -9.17
CA PHE A 69 2.44 -2.40 -10.29
C PHE A 69 1.32 -2.35 -11.33
N ASN A 70 0.73 -3.49 -11.68
CA ASN A 70 -0.45 -3.52 -12.56
C ASN A 70 -1.58 -2.66 -11.98
N ARG A 71 -1.87 -2.78 -10.68
CA ARG A 71 -2.86 -1.94 -10.00
C ARG A 71 -2.50 -0.45 -10.06
N MET A 72 -1.21 -0.10 -9.93
CA MET A 72 -0.75 1.28 -10.05
C MET A 72 -0.96 1.83 -11.46
N VAL A 73 -0.62 1.06 -12.50
CA VAL A 73 -0.83 1.42 -13.90
C VAL A 73 -2.33 1.58 -14.19
N GLU A 74 -3.17 0.70 -13.67
CA GLU A 74 -4.63 0.79 -13.81
C GLU A 74 -5.18 2.08 -13.16
N LYS A 75 -4.72 2.45 -11.95
CA LYS A 75 -5.11 3.72 -11.32
C LYS A 75 -4.60 4.93 -12.12
N MET A 76 -3.42 4.85 -12.73
CA MET A 76 -2.90 5.91 -13.61
C MET A 76 -3.71 6.05 -14.90
N ASP A 77 -4.25 4.95 -15.43
CA ASP A 77 -5.17 4.93 -16.57
C ASP A 77 -6.60 5.42 -16.20
N GLY A 78 -6.82 5.80 -14.93
CA GLY A 78 -8.12 6.24 -14.43
C GLY A 78 -9.11 5.09 -14.22
N LYS A 79 -8.66 3.83 -14.23
CA LYS A 79 -9.52 2.71 -13.87
C LYS A 79 -9.78 2.75 -12.37
N VAL A 80 -11.05 2.84 -12.02
CA VAL A 80 -11.53 2.73 -10.64
C VAL A 80 -11.60 1.24 -10.29
N ASP A 81 -11.02 0.85 -9.16
CA ASP A 81 -11.10 -0.53 -8.68
C ASP A 81 -12.40 -0.78 -7.88
N ASP A 82 -12.80 -2.05 -7.75
CA ASP A 82 -14.01 -2.41 -7.01
C ASP A 82 -13.93 -1.96 -5.54
N GLU A 83 -12.73 -1.88 -4.94
CA GLU A 83 -12.54 -1.49 -3.56
C GLU A 83 -12.84 0.00 -3.35
N ASP A 84 -12.38 0.86 -4.25
CA ASP A 84 -12.66 2.30 -4.28
C ASP A 84 -14.19 2.55 -4.37
N ILE A 85 -14.89 1.78 -5.22
CA ILE A 85 -16.36 1.85 -5.35
C ILE A 85 -17.05 1.43 -4.06
N GLN A 86 -16.64 0.29 -3.49
CA GLN A 86 -17.20 -0.19 -2.24
C GLN A 86 -16.95 0.78 -1.09
N GLU A 87 -15.80 1.45 -1.07
CA GLU A 87 -15.46 2.45 -0.07
C GLU A 87 -16.43 3.64 -0.08
N VAL A 88 -16.71 4.21 -1.26
CA VAL A 88 -17.69 5.29 -1.42
C VAL A 88 -19.07 4.87 -0.94
N LEU A 89 -19.52 3.66 -1.30
CA LEU A 89 -20.83 3.14 -0.89
C LEU A 89 -20.92 2.90 0.62
N ARG A 90 -19.88 2.35 1.23
CA ARG A 90 -19.80 2.14 2.69
C ARG A 90 -19.87 3.46 3.42
N GLU A 91 -19.06 4.45 3.03
CA GLU A 91 -19.04 5.75 3.69
C GLU A 91 -20.33 6.53 3.51
N THR A 92 -20.94 6.48 2.32
CA THR A 92 -22.25 7.12 2.10
C THR A 92 -23.34 6.48 2.98
N SER A 93 -23.27 5.16 3.20
CA SER A 93 -24.23 4.44 4.07
C SER A 93 -24.10 4.81 5.54
N LEU A 94 -22.96 5.40 5.95
CA LEU A 94 -22.74 5.92 7.30
C LEU A 94 -23.25 7.35 7.49
N ILE A 95 -23.79 7.99 6.45
CA ILE A 95 -24.35 9.34 6.52
C ILE A 95 -25.86 9.23 6.81
N PRO A 96 -26.33 9.54 8.03
CA PRO A 96 -27.74 9.49 8.33
C PRO A 96 -28.53 10.60 7.62
N ASP A 97 -29.85 10.45 7.58
CA ASP A 97 -30.81 11.49 7.18
C ASP A 97 -30.73 11.98 5.72
N LEU A 98 -29.97 11.29 4.85
CA LEU A 98 -30.00 11.56 3.41
C LEU A 98 -31.27 11.00 2.78
N ASN A 99 -32.02 11.84 2.06
CA ASN A 99 -33.06 11.35 1.17
C ASN A 99 -32.45 10.71 -0.10
N ARG A 100 -33.26 10.01 -0.90
CA ARG A 100 -32.78 9.27 -2.08
C ARG A 100 -32.01 10.15 -3.09
N GLN A 101 -32.42 11.40 -3.27
CA GLN A 101 -31.74 12.33 -4.19
C GLN A 101 -30.40 12.81 -3.61
N GLN A 102 -30.40 13.15 -2.31
CA GLN A 102 -29.17 13.54 -1.61
C GLN A 102 -28.17 12.38 -1.56
N TRP A 103 -28.63 11.16 -1.34
CA TRP A 103 -27.77 9.96 -1.36
C TRP A 103 -27.10 9.76 -2.72
N ALA A 104 -27.85 9.91 -3.82
CA ALA A 104 -27.29 9.81 -5.17
C ALA A 104 -26.30 10.95 -5.48
N LYS A 105 -26.64 12.20 -5.10
CA LYS A 105 -25.73 13.36 -5.21
C LYS A 105 -24.46 13.14 -4.37
N ALA A 106 -24.58 12.60 -3.16
CA ALA A 106 -23.46 12.32 -2.26
C ALA A 106 -22.49 11.29 -2.84
N ILE A 107 -22.99 10.19 -3.40
CA ILE A 107 -22.13 9.17 -4.03
C ILE A 107 -21.34 9.78 -5.17
N LYS A 108 -22.03 10.51 -6.07
CA LYS A 108 -21.35 11.15 -7.19
C LYS A 108 -20.27 12.10 -6.69
N TRP A 109 -20.62 12.97 -5.74
CA TRP A 109 -19.69 13.94 -5.16
C TRP A 109 -18.47 13.24 -4.54
N LEU A 110 -18.67 12.28 -3.64
CA LEU A 110 -17.59 11.53 -2.98
C LEU A 110 -16.72 10.72 -3.95
N ALA A 111 -17.28 10.22 -5.05
CA ALA A 111 -16.54 9.50 -6.08
C ALA A 111 -15.72 10.44 -6.99
N ASP A 112 -16.13 11.70 -7.14
CA ASP A 112 -15.47 12.67 -8.03
C ASP A 112 -14.11 13.15 -7.48
N ASP A 113 -13.92 13.19 -6.15
CA ASP A 113 -12.66 13.60 -5.52
C ASP A 113 -12.31 12.73 -4.29
N PRO A 114 -11.20 11.96 -4.32
CA PRO A 114 -10.78 11.14 -3.19
C PRO A 114 -10.47 11.95 -1.92
N LYS A 115 -10.17 13.25 -2.03
CA LYS A 115 -10.01 14.12 -0.85
C LYS A 115 -11.32 14.33 -0.11
N GLN A 116 -12.44 14.44 -0.83
CA GLN A 116 -13.76 14.58 -0.22
C GLN A 116 -14.12 13.31 0.56
N LEU A 117 -13.88 12.15 -0.05
CA LEU A 117 -14.02 10.86 0.63
C LEU A 117 -13.17 10.78 1.90
N ALA A 118 -11.88 11.15 1.81
CA ALA A 118 -10.97 11.14 2.96
C ALA A 118 -11.44 12.06 4.10
N ILE A 119 -11.96 13.25 3.77
CA ILE A 119 -12.50 14.17 4.77
C ILE A 119 -13.74 13.57 5.43
N VAL A 120 -14.71 13.10 4.64
CA VAL A 120 -15.94 12.49 5.19
C VAL A 120 -15.62 11.31 6.07
N LYS A 121 -14.67 10.45 5.68
CA LYS A 121 -14.18 9.32 6.50
C LYS A 121 -13.68 9.75 7.88
N ALA A 122 -12.94 10.86 7.95
CA ALA A 122 -12.35 11.36 9.18
C ALA A 122 -13.37 12.05 10.12
N LEU A 123 -14.55 12.41 9.61
CA LEU A 123 -15.58 13.06 10.42
C LEU A 123 -16.34 12.06 11.31
N PRO A 124 -16.68 12.46 12.55
CA PRO A 124 -17.67 11.74 13.36
C PRO A 124 -19.00 11.59 12.62
N ILE A 125 -19.69 10.45 12.80
CA ILE A 125 -20.94 10.12 12.11
C ILE A 125 -21.97 11.26 12.18
N HIS A 126 -22.15 11.86 13.36
CA HIS A 126 -23.12 12.95 13.59
C HIS A 126 -22.78 14.28 12.89
N GLN A 127 -21.56 14.42 12.34
CA GLN A 127 -21.15 15.60 11.58
C GLN A 127 -21.20 15.38 10.06
N LYS A 128 -21.20 14.12 9.60
CA LYS A 128 -21.14 13.78 8.17
C LYS A 128 -22.31 14.38 7.39
N THR A 129 -23.54 14.29 7.89
CA THR A 129 -24.73 14.78 7.18
C THR A 129 -24.66 16.28 6.93
N ASN A 130 -24.45 17.09 7.97
CA ASN A 130 -24.36 18.54 7.81
C ASN A 130 -23.23 18.93 6.86
N TYR A 131 -22.06 18.30 7.00
CA TYR A 131 -20.93 18.56 6.12
C TYR A 131 -21.22 18.21 4.66
N VAL A 132 -21.83 17.05 4.38
CA VAL A 132 -22.15 16.67 3.01
C VAL A 132 -23.22 17.59 2.42
N LEU A 133 -24.29 17.89 3.16
CA LEU A 133 -25.38 18.75 2.68
C LEU A 133 -24.92 20.16 2.30
N THR A 134 -23.88 20.72 2.95
CA THR A 134 -23.32 22.03 2.54
C THR A 134 -22.64 22.01 1.18
N HIS A 135 -22.31 20.82 0.64
CA HIS A 135 -21.61 20.65 -0.64
C HIS A 135 -22.48 20.09 -1.76
N LEU A 136 -23.63 19.46 -1.46
CA LEU A 136 -24.48 18.86 -2.50
C LEU A 136 -25.32 19.87 -3.30
N GLY A 137 -25.43 21.12 -2.81
CA GLY A 137 -26.36 22.10 -3.34
C GLY A 137 -27.83 21.66 -3.23
N GLU A 138 -28.75 22.61 -3.39
CA GLU A 138 -30.19 22.31 -3.45
C GLU A 138 -30.54 21.42 -4.66
#